data_AF-V4TIE9-F1
#
_entry.id   AF-V4TIE9-F1
#
_cell.length_a   1.000
_cell.length_b   1.000
_cell.length_c   1.000
_cell.angle_alpha   90.00
_cell.angle_beta   90.00
_cell.angle_gamma   90.00
#
_symmetry.space_group_name_H-M   'P 1'
#
loop_
_entity.id
_entity.type
_entity.pdbx_description
1 polymer ?
#
loop_
_entity_poly.entity_id
_entity_poly.type
_entity_poly.pdbx_seq_one_letter_code
_entity_poly.pdbx_strand_id
1 'polypeptide(L)'
;MKKEVIRLERESVIPILKPKLIMTLANLIEHSSDRAEFLKLCKRVEYTIRAWYMLQFEDLMQLYSLFDPVSGAQKLEQQNLSPEEIDVLEQNFLTYVFQVMDKSNFKITTDEEIDVALSGQYLLHLPITVNESKLDKKLLKRYFEEHHHDHLPDFADKYVIFRRGIGVDQTTDYFFMEKVDMLIGQFWSFLMRRTGLEKLLSRRSKRRHKPDPKKDDEINSETEQNDLSVERHRLENMELSFRNLLGKVTIQEPTFDRIIVLYRQASTKSKAERGVYLKHFRNIPMADMEIVLPEKKNPGLTPLDWVKFLVSAVVGLVAVITSAQLHEIDLWVGMAILSTVIGYCAKTYFT
;
A
#
# COMPACT_ATOMS: atom_id res chain seq x y z
N MET A 1 1.69 24.98 14.92
CA MET A 1 1.91 23.84 14.01
C MET A 1 2.30 24.36 12.63
N LYS A 2 3.40 23.88 12.03
CA LYS A 2 3.63 24.09 10.60
C LYS A 2 2.62 23.21 9.86
N LYS A 3 1.86 23.78 8.93
CA LYS A 3 0.93 23.03 8.09
C LYS A 3 1.74 22.19 7.11
N GLU A 4 1.60 20.88 7.18
CA GLU A 4 2.16 19.97 6.19
C GLU A 4 1.12 19.83 5.07
N VAL A 5 1.43 20.38 3.89
CA VAL A 5 0.54 20.37 2.74
C VAL A 5 1.20 19.57 1.64
N ILE A 6 0.46 18.61 1.10
CA ILE A 6 0.90 17.79 -0.02
C ILE A 6 0.24 18.36 -1.28
N ARG A 7 1.06 18.64 -2.30
CA ARG A 7 0.57 18.94 -3.64
C ARG A 7 0.46 17.62 -4.39
N LEU A 8 -0.74 17.31 -4.86
CA LEU A 8 -1.00 16.12 -5.67
C LEU A 8 -1.51 16.55 -7.04
N GLU A 9 -1.09 15.83 -8.08
CA GLU A 9 -1.63 16.05 -9.42
C GLU A 9 -3.13 15.78 -9.44
N ARG A 10 -3.90 16.73 -9.97
CA ARG A 10 -5.34 16.55 -10.15
C ARG A 10 -5.61 15.51 -11.22
N GLU A 11 -6.46 14.54 -10.90
CA GLU A 11 -6.87 13.53 -11.88
C GLU A 11 -7.85 14.08 -12.91
N SER A 12 -7.72 13.60 -14.14
CA SER A 12 -8.62 13.90 -15.25
C SER A 12 -9.98 13.22 -15.02
N VAL A 13 -10.91 13.95 -14.42
CA VAL A 13 -12.27 13.48 -14.13
C VAL A 13 -13.28 14.44 -14.75
N ILE A 14 -14.35 13.88 -15.33
CA ILE A 14 -15.54 14.63 -15.73
C ILE A 14 -16.49 14.60 -14.52
N PRO A 15 -16.63 15.69 -13.74
CA PRO A 15 -17.43 15.71 -12.50
C PRO A 15 -18.95 15.80 -12.79
N ILE A 16 -19.35 15.69 -14.05
CA ILE A 16 -20.74 15.85 -14.48
C ILE A 16 -21.37 14.47 -14.64
N LEU A 17 -22.47 14.25 -13.92
CA LEU A 17 -23.26 13.04 -14.08
C LEU A 17 -23.78 12.93 -15.53
N LYS A 18 -23.54 11.78 -16.16
CA LYS A 18 -23.98 11.52 -17.54
C LYS A 18 -25.47 11.85 -17.78
N PRO A 19 -26.44 11.49 -16.91
CA PRO A 19 -27.83 11.88 -17.11
C PRO A 19 -28.05 13.39 -17.11
N LYS A 20 -27.32 14.13 -16.28
CA LYS A 20 -27.37 15.59 -16.23
C LYS A 20 -26.84 16.19 -17.53
N LEU A 21 -25.70 15.71 -18.02
CA LEU A 21 -25.14 16.14 -19.29
C LEU A 21 -26.12 15.90 -20.45
N ILE A 22 -26.66 14.69 -20.56
CA ILE A 22 -27.62 14.32 -21.60
C ILE A 22 -28.87 15.20 -21.52
N MET A 23 -29.44 15.39 -20.33
CA MET A 23 -30.66 16.17 -20.15
C MET A 23 -30.44 17.66 -20.48
N THR A 24 -29.32 18.24 -20.03
CA THR A 24 -28.97 19.62 -20.35
C THR A 24 -28.85 19.81 -21.86
N LEU A 25 -28.11 18.93 -22.56
CA LEU A 25 -27.97 19.01 -24.02
C LEU A 25 -29.32 18.81 -24.74
N ALA A 26 -30.13 17.86 -24.28
CA ALA A 26 -31.44 17.60 -24.85
C ALA A 26 -32.42 18.78 -24.69
N ASN A 27 -32.28 19.57 -23.61
CA ASN A 27 -33.12 20.74 -23.36
C ASN A 27 -32.73 21.97 -24.19
N LEU A 28 -31.54 21.98 -24.79
CA LEU A 28 -31.11 23.04 -25.72
C LEU A 28 -31.68 22.85 -27.13
N ILE A 29 -32.31 21.70 -27.41
CA ILE A 29 -32.90 21.39 -28.71
C ILE A 29 -34.35 21.86 -28.72
N GLU A 30 -34.68 22.80 -29.62
CA GLU A 30 -36.01 23.44 -29.70
C GLU A 30 -37.11 22.47 -30.18
N HIS A 31 -36.81 21.65 -31.19
CA HIS A 31 -37.78 20.74 -31.79
C HIS A 31 -37.90 19.43 -31.00
N SER A 32 -39.13 19.06 -30.65
CA SER A 32 -39.42 17.86 -29.86
C SER A 32 -39.06 16.55 -30.57
N SER A 33 -39.15 16.51 -31.91
CA SER A 33 -38.69 15.41 -32.76
C SER A 33 -37.18 15.17 -32.57
N ASP A 34 -36.40 16.24 -32.72
CA ASP A 34 -34.94 16.19 -32.75
C ASP A 34 -34.42 15.85 -31.35
N ARG A 35 -35.09 16.34 -30.30
CA ARG A 35 -34.83 15.95 -28.92
C ARG A 35 -35.01 14.45 -28.70
N ALA A 36 -36.07 13.85 -29.25
CA ALA A 36 -36.31 12.41 -29.14
C ALA A 36 -35.27 11.60 -29.91
N GLU A 37 -34.84 12.07 -31.08
CA GLU A 37 -33.76 11.45 -31.87
C GLU A 37 -32.40 11.54 -31.18
N PHE A 38 -32.06 12.70 -30.61
CA PHE A 38 -30.85 12.89 -29.82
C PHE A 38 -30.79 11.90 -28.64
N LEU A 39 -31.88 11.74 -27.89
CA LEU A 39 -31.92 10.77 -26.80
C LEU A 39 -31.76 9.32 -27.28
N LYS A 40 -32.31 8.97 -28.46
CA LYS A 40 -32.07 7.67 -29.09
C LYS A 40 -30.60 7.51 -29.48
N LEU A 41 -29.98 8.54 -30.04
CA LEU A 41 -28.55 8.54 -30.38
C LEU A 41 -27.68 8.32 -29.14
N CYS A 42 -27.91 9.06 -28.05
CA CYS A 42 -27.17 8.87 -26.79
C CYS A 42 -27.26 7.44 -26.27
N LYS A 43 -28.46 6.83 -26.31
CA LYS A 43 -28.65 5.42 -25.91
C LYS A 43 -27.90 4.45 -26.83
N ARG A 44 -27.94 4.67 -28.15
CA ARG A 44 -27.20 3.85 -29.12
C ARG A 44 -25.70 3.91 -28.88
N VAL A 45 -25.15 5.12 -28.72
CA VAL A 45 -23.73 5.32 -28.40
C VAL A 45 -23.36 4.60 -27.10
N GLU A 46 -24.18 4.73 -26.05
CA GLU A 46 -23.97 4.01 -24.78
C GLU A 46 -23.94 2.49 -24.96
N TYR A 47 -24.89 1.92 -25.70
CA TYR A 47 -24.93 0.48 -25.94
C TYR A 47 -23.76 -0.01 -26.78
N THR A 48 -23.37 0.74 -27.81
CA THR A 48 -22.20 0.40 -28.64
C THR A 48 -20.92 0.40 -27.80
N ILE A 49 -20.70 1.45 -26.99
CA ILE A 49 -19.53 1.52 -26.11
C ILE A 49 -19.54 0.39 -25.08
N ARG A 50 -20.70 0.09 -24.48
CA ARG A 50 -20.83 -0.99 -23.50
C ARG A 50 -20.55 -2.36 -24.13
N ALA A 51 -21.06 -2.62 -25.33
CA ALA A 51 -20.81 -3.86 -26.05
C ALA A 51 -19.33 -4.02 -26.40
N TRP A 52 -18.66 -2.94 -26.83
CA TRP A 52 -17.23 -2.97 -27.13
C TRP A 52 -16.39 -3.32 -25.90
N TYR A 53 -16.67 -2.70 -24.74
CA TYR A 53 -15.95 -3.04 -23.50
C TYR A 53 -16.28 -4.43 -22.97
N MET A 54 -17.50 -4.94 -23.22
CA MET A 54 -17.86 -6.31 -22.84
C MET A 54 -17.03 -7.33 -23.62
N LEU A 55 -16.86 -7.16 -24.93
CA LEU A 55 -16.00 -8.02 -25.75
C LEU A 55 -14.53 -7.97 -25.29
N GLN A 56 -14.00 -6.77 -25.04
CA GLN A 56 -12.64 -6.62 -24.50
C GLN A 56 -12.46 -7.30 -23.14
N PHE A 57 -13.48 -7.24 -22.28
CA PHE A 57 -13.45 -7.92 -20.99
C PHE A 57 -13.48 -9.44 -21.14
N GLU A 58 -14.28 -9.97 -22.06
CA GLU A 58 -14.31 -11.41 -22.35
C GLU A 58 -12.95 -11.91 -22.84
N ASP A 59 -12.32 -11.23 -23.79
CA ASP A 59 -10.98 -11.56 -24.30
C ASP A 59 -9.93 -11.54 -23.18
N LEU A 60 -9.95 -10.49 -22.35
CA LEU A 60 -9.06 -10.36 -21.19
C LEU A 60 -9.28 -11.49 -20.18
N MET A 61 -10.53 -11.86 -19.90
CA MET A 61 -10.86 -12.93 -18.96
C MET A 61 -10.43 -14.30 -19.48
N GLN A 62 -10.53 -14.55 -20.78
CA GLN A 62 -10.03 -15.78 -21.40
C GLN A 62 -8.52 -15.91 -21.21
N LEU A 63 -7.77 -14.83 -21.50
CA LEU A 63 -6.32 -14.80 -21.28
C LEU A 63 -5.96 -14.93 -19.81
N TYR A 64 -6.61 -14.16 -18.92
CA TYR A 64 -6.38 -14.25 -17.48
C TYR A 64 -6.63 -15.66 -16.95
N SER A 65 -7.58 -16.40 -17.52
CA SER A 65 -7.90 -17.76 -17.07
C SER A 65 -6.72 -18.72 -17.15
N LEU A 66 -5.75 -18.49 -18.05
CA LEU A 66 -4.50 -19.24 -18.19
C LEU A 66 -3.46 -18.88 -17.13
N PHE A 67 -3.51 -17.63 -16.65
CA PHE A 67 -2.56 -17.06 -15.69
C PHE A 67 -3.18 -16.86 -14.30
N ASP A 68 -4.38 -17.41 -14.07
CA ASP A 68 -5.02 -17.40 -12.76
C ASP A 68 -4.14 -18.14 -11.75
N PRO A 69 -3.78 -17.54 -10.60
CA PRO A 69 -2.89 -18.17 -9.64
C PRO A 69 -3.39 -19.50 -9.05
N VAL A 70 -4.68 -19.77 -9.12
CA VAL A 70 -5.28 -20.99 -8.56
C VAL A 70 -5.37 -22.11 -9.61
N SER A 71 -5.97 -21.81 -10.76
CA SER A 71 -6.34 -22.80 -11.78
C SER A 71 -5.52 -22.73 -13.08
N GLY A 72 -4.75 -21.66 -13.27
CA GLY A 72 -4.08 -21.36 -14.54
C GLY A 72 -3.06 -22.43 -14.96
N ALA A 73 -2.24 -22.91 -14.02
CA ALA A 73 -1.25 -23.95 -14.28
C ALA A 73 -1.86 -25.22 -14.89
N GLN A 74 -3.01 -25.66 -14.37
CA GLN A 74 -3.71 -26.85 -14.87
C GLN A 74 -4.25 -26.62 -16.30
N LYS A 75 -4.74 -25.41 -16.60
CA LYS A 75 -5.25 -25.07 -17.93
C LYS A 75 -4.13 -24.97 -18.97
N LEU A 76 -2.98 -24.44 -18.58
CA LEU A 76 -1.79 -24.42 -19.43
C LEU A 76 -1.33 -25.84 -19.78
N GLU A 77 -1.31 -26.75 -18.79
CA GLU A 77 -1.01 -28.16 -19.01
C GLU A 77 -2.02 -28.84 -19.95
N GLN A 78 -3.31 -28.53 -19.81
CA GLN A 78 -4.37 -29.08 -20.68
C GLN A 78 -4.24 -28.62 -22.14
N GLN A 79 -3.79 -27.39 -22.37
CA GLN A 79 -3.66 -26.83 -23.72
C GLN A 79 -2.38 -27.28 -24.44
N ASN A 80 -1.43 -27.93 -23.75
CA ASN A 80 -0.16 -28.42 -24.32
C ASN A 80 0.60 -27.36 -25.13
N LEU A 81 0.59 -26.11 -24.66
CA LEU A 81 1.28 -25.01 -25.31
C LEU A 81 2.80 -25.08 -25.09
N SER A 82 3.57 -24.63 -26.07
CA SER A 82 5.01 -24.45 -25.92
C SER A 82 5.34 -23.32 -24.92
N PRO A 83 6.50 -23.36 -24.24
CA PRO A 83 6.92 -22.29 -23.34
C PRO A 83 6.96 -20.91 -24.02
N GLU A 84 7.34 -20.85 -25.29
CA GLU A 84 7.41 -19.62 -26.09
C GLU A 84 6.02 -19.04 -26.37
N GLU A 85 5.04 -19.89 -26.69
CA GLU A 85 3.64 -19.46 -26.88
C GLU A 85 3.05 -18.93 -25.57
N ILE A 86 3.34 -19.58 -24.44
CA ILE A 86 2.91 -19.14 -23.11
C ILE A 86 3.49 -17.75 -22.82
N ASP A 87 4.78 -17.54 -23.09
CA ASP A 87 5.43 -16.25 -22.90
C ASP A 87 4.78 -15.13 -23.74
N VAL A 88 4.38 -15.42 -25.00
CA VAL A 88 3.64 -14.46 -25.84
C VAL A 88 2.28 -14.14 -25.24
N LEU A 89 1.54 -15.15 -24.79
CA LEU A 89 0.24 -14.96 -24.14
C LEU A 89 0.36 -14.15 -22.83
N GLU A 90 1.45 -14.32 -22.07
CA GLU A 90 1.74 -13.52 -20.88
C GLU A 90 1.90 -12.04 -21.22
N GLN A 91 2.71 -11.72 -22.24
CA GLN A 91 2.93 -10.33 -22.67
C GLN A 91 1.65 -9.71 -23.24
N ASN A 92 0.86 -10.48 -24.00
CA ASN A 92 -0.46 -10.04 -24.47
C ASN A 92 -1.41 -9.74 -23.32
N PHE A 93 -1.46 -10.61 -22.31
CA PHE A 93 -2.26 -10.38 -21.11
C PHE A 93 -1.86 -9.07 -20.41
N LEU A 94 -0.56 -8.85 -20.18
CA LEU A 94 -0.09 -7.59 -19.58
C LEU A 94 -0.46 -6.38 -20.43
N THR A 95 -0.28 -6.46 -21.75
CA THR A 95 -0.63 -5.38 -22.68
C THR A 95 -2.10 -4.99 -22.52
N TYR A 96 -3.02 -5.96 -22.49
CA TYR A 96 -4.44 -5.66 -22.28
C TYR A 96 -4.72 -5.09 -20.89
N VAL A 97 -4.08 -5.61 -19.84
CA VAL A 97 -4.25 -5.08 -18.47
C VAL A 97 -3.81 -3.62 -18.41
N PHE A 98 -2.62 -3.28 -18.91
CA PHE A 98 -2.11 -1.91 -18.90
C PHE A 98 -2.97 -0.97 -19.74
N GLN A 99 -3.45 -1.41 -20.91
CA GLN A 99 -4.40 -0.62 -21.71
C GLN A 99 -5.71 -0.35 -20.97
N VAL A 100 -6.23 -1.34 -20.24
CA VAL A 100 -7.44 -1.17 -19.43
C VAL A 100 -7.20 -0.21 -18.26
N MET A 101 -6.02 -0.29 -17.61
CA MET A 101 -5.64 0.63 -16.55
C MET A 101 -5.54 2.07 -17.07
N ASP A 102 -4.85 2.28 -18.18
CA ASP A 102 -4.69 3.58 -18.83
C ASP A 102 -6.04 4.19 -19.25
N LYS A 103 -6.87 3.44 -19.97
CA LYS A 103 -8.25 3.87 -20.35
C LYS A 103 -9.15 4.15 -19.15
N SER A 104 -8.84 3.56 -17.99
CA SER A 104 -9.57 3.75 -16.75
C SER A 104 -8.99 4.87 -15.88
N ASN A 105 -8.03 5.65 -16.39
CA ASN A 105 -7.31 6.73 -15.71
C ASN A 105 -6.54 6.26 -14.47
N PHE A 106 -6.08 5.01 -14.44
CA PHE A 106 -5.11 4.60 -13.42
C PHE A 106 -3.71 5.07 -13.82
N LYS A 107 -2.95 5.55 -12.84
CA LYS A 107 -1.54 5.89 -12.99
C LYS A 107 -0.68 4.87 -12.24
N ILE A 108 0.51 4.60 -12.76
CA ILE A 108 1.52 3.84 -12.01
C ILE A 108 2.07 4.76 -10.92
N THR A 109 2.26 4.21 -9.73
CA THR A 109 2.79 4.98 -8.59
C THR A 109 4.26 5.33 -8.83
N THR A 110 4.65 6.58 -8.54
CA THR A 110 6.04 7.04 -8.68
C THR A 110 6.86 6.85 -7.40
N ASP A 111 8.19 6.91 -7.50
CA ASP A 111 9.06 6.89 -6.32
C ASP A 111 8.78 8.06 -5.36
N GLU A 112 8.34 9.21 -5.88
CA GLU A 112 7.97 10.37 -5.06
C GLU A 112 6.70 10.12 -4.23
N GLU A 113 5.66 9.55 -4.84
CA GLU A 113 4.43 9.17 -4.14
C GLU A 113 4.70 8.14 -3.04
N ILE A 114 5.68 7.25 -3.27
CA ILE A 114 6.08 6.20 -2.32
C ILE A 114 6.97 6.77 -1.22
N ASP A 115 7.91 7.65 -1.53
CA ASP A 115 8.65 8.40 -0.52
C ASP A 115 7.70 9.18 0.38
N VAL A 116 6.66 9.77 -0.19
CA VAL A 116 5.61 10.51 0.52
C VAL A 116 4.73 9.59 1.39
N ALA A 117 4.54 8.34 0.99
CA ALA A 117 3.91 7.30 1.78
C ALA A 117 4.80 6.87 2.95
N LEU A 118 6.10 6.64 2.70
CA LEU A 118 7.08 6.19 3.68
C LEU A 118 7.55 7.29 4.66
N SER A 119 7.27 8.56 4.36
CA SER A 119 7.81 9.70 5.12
C SER A 119 7.12 9.98 6.46
N GLY A 120 6.05 9.28 6.82
CA GLY A 120 5.51 9.36 8.18
C GLY A 120 4.34 8.43 8.47
N GLN A 121 3.95 8.40 9.74
CA GLN A 121 3.03 7.40 10.28
C GLN A 121 1.59 7.96 10.35
N TYR A 122 0.61 7.18 9.88
CA TYR A 122 -0.81 7.54 9.98
C TYR A 122 -1.56 6.71 11.02
N LEU A 123 -1.80 5.43 10.76
CA LEU A 123 -2.49 4.53 11.71
C LEU A 123 -1.73 3.23 11.97
N LEU A 124 -0.95 2.74 11.01
CA LEU A 124 -0.22 1.49 11.16
C LEU A 124 1.29 1.74 11.24
N HIS A 125 1.93 1.18 12.27
CA HIS A 125 3.38 1.09 12.37
C HIS A 125 3.80 -0.36 12.22
N LEU A 126 3.65 -0.91 11.01
CA LEU A 126 4.10 -2.26 10.72
C LEU A 126 5.37 -2.13 9.89
N PRO A 127 6.58 -2.51 10.38
CA PRO A 127 7.79 -2.49 9.56
C PRO A 127 7.71 -3.60 8.48
N ILE A 128 6.85 -3.40 7.48
CA ILE A 128 6.58 -4.37 6.43
C ILE A 128 7.54 -4.09 5.29
N THR A 129 8.52 -4.98 5.14
CA THR A 129 9.36 -5.00 3.96
C THR A 129 8.86 -6.09 3.02
N VAL A 130 8.86 -5.82 1.72
CA VAL A 130 8.55 -6.83 0.70
C VAL A 130 9.63 -7.91 0.70
N ASN A 131 9.21 -9.17 0.68
CA ASN A 131 10.12 -10.28 0.48
C ASN A 131 10.42 -10.47 -1.01
N GLU A 132 11.41 -9.74 -1.52
CA GLU A 132 11.78 -9.80 -2.94
C GLU A 132 12.13 -11.21 -3.45
N SER A 133 12.61 -12.12 -2.59
CA SER A 133 12.97 -13.47 -3.04
C SER A 133 11.75 -14.32 -3.43
N LYS A 134 10.55 -13.90 -3.02
CA LYS A 134 9.28 -14.56 -3.35
C LYS A 134 8.62 -13.99 -4.60
N LEU A 135 9.20 -12.96 -5.21
CA LEU A 135 8.63 -12.29 -6.39
C LEU A 135 9.45 -12.62 -7.64
N ASP A 136 8.73 -12.83 -8.74
CA ASP A 136 9.38 -12.95 -10.04
C ASP A 136 9.83 -11.57 -10.53
N LYS A 137 10.99 -11.55 -11.20
CA LYS A 137 11.61 -10.34 -11.77
C LYS A 137 11.65 -10.35 -13.29
N LYS A 138 11.17 -11.42 -13.93
CA LYS A 138 11.28 -11.60 -15.38
C LYS A 138 10.08 -11.03 -16.13
N LEU A 139 8.88 -11.23 -15.60
CA LEU A 139 7.62 -10.90 -16.27
C LEU A 139 7.54 -9.42 -16.66
N LEU A 140 7.62 -8.55 -15.65
CA LEU A 140 7.45 -7.11 -15.78
C LEU A 140 8.68 -6.46 -16.39
N LYS A 141 9.87 -6.96 -16.07
CA LYS A 141 11.11 -6.51 -16.70
C LYS A 141 11.03 -6.63 -18.23
N ARG A 142 10.63 -7.80 -18.74
CA ARG A 142 10.45 -8.01 -20.19
C ARG A 142 9.41 -7.07 -20.78
N TYR A 143 8.28 -6.90 -20.09
CA TYR A 143 7.21 -6.00 -20.53
C TYR A 143 7.71 -4.55 -20.70
N PHE A 144 8.41 -4.02 -19.71
CA PHE A 144 8.91 -2.64 -19.72
C PHE A 144 10.15 -2.42 -20.62
N GLU A 145 10.89 -3.48 -20.94
CA GLU A 145 11.93 -3.44 -21.98
C GLU A 145 11.32 -3.24 -23.37
N GLU A 146 10.14 -3.83 -23.63
CA GLU A 146 9.40 -3.69 -24.89
C GLU A 146 8.50 -2.42 -24.91
N HIS A 147 8.00 -1.98 -23.76
CA HIS A 147 7.11 -0.82 -23.60
C HIS A 147 7.74 0.24 -22.71
N HIS A 148 8.38 1.23 -23.32
CA HIS A 148 8.97 2.35 -22.58
C HIS A 148 7.91 3.16 -21.83
N HIS A 149 8.13 3.33 -20.53
CA HIS A 149 7.34 4.19 -19.66
C HIS A 149 8.27 5.13 -18.90
N ASP A 150 7.91 6.41 -18.85
CA ASP A 150 8.65 7.41 -18.09
C ASP A 150 8.33 7.27 -16.58
N HIS A 151 9.29 7.61 -15.72
CA HIS A 151 9.11 7.70 -14.26
C HIS A 151 8.67 6.38 -13.57
N LEU A 152 9.11 5.22 -14.09
CA LEU A 152 8.88 3.94 -13.41
C LEU A 152 9.61 3.88 -12.07
N PRO A 153 8.98 3.33 -11.02
CA PRO A 153 9.63 3.16 -9.74
C PRO A 153 10.68 2.05 -9.77
N ASP A 154 11.66 2.11 -8.87
CA ASP A 154 12.81 1.18 -8.84
C ASP A 154 12.45 -0.31 -8.71
N PHE A 155 11.25 -0.62 -8.21
CA PHE A 155 10.76 -1.99 -8.01
C PHE A 155 9.79 -2.45 -9.09
N ALA A 156 9.59 -1.66 -10.16
CA ALA A 156 8.66 -1.98 -11.25
C ALA A 156 8.96 -3.32 -11.93
N ASP A 157 10.19 -3.83 -11.82
CA ASP A 157 10.60 -5.16 -12.28
C ASP A 157 9.94 -6.32 -11.51
N LYS A 158 9.47 -6.08 -10.28
CA LYS A 158 8.91 -7.09 -9.35
C LYS A 158 7.39 -7.02 -9.26
N TYR A 159 6.84 -5.81 -9.13
CA TYR A 159 5.41 -5.57 -9.01
C TYR A 159 5.07 -4.14 -9.44
N VAL A 160 3.82 -3.93 -9.85
CA VAL A 160 3.31 -2.62 -10.26
C VAL A 160 2.13 -2.25 -9.38
N ILE A 161 2.13 -1.01 -8.89
CA ILE A 161 1.02 -0.42 -8.15
C ILE A 161 0.35 0.63 -9.03
N PHE A 162 -0.86 0.32 -9.46
CA PHE A 162 -1.75 1.26 -10.11
C PHE A 162 -2.59 1.97 -9.05
N ARG A 163 -2.67 3.30 -9.13
CA ARG A 163 -3.50 4.12 -8.24
C ARG A 163 -4.48 4.96 -9.06
N ARG A 164 -5.64 5.26 -8.46
CA ARG A 164 -6.64 6.17 -9.00
C ARG A 164 -7.52 6.74 -7.88
N GLY A 165 -7.90 7.98 -8.03
CA GLY A 165 -8.72 8.76 -7.12
C GLY A 165 -7.91 9.26 -5.95
N ILE A 166 -8.11 10.53 -5.60
CA ILE A 166 -7.49 11.15 -4.42
C ILE A 166 -8.63 11.60 -3.51
N GLY A 167 -8.77 10.89 -2.40
CA GLY A 167 -9.70 11.20 -1.33
C GLY A 167 -9.01 11.82 -0.13
N VAL A 168 -9.81 12.10 0.90
CA VAL A 168 -9.32 12.54 2.21
C VAL A 168 -9.95 11.62 3.25
N ASP A 169 -9.13 10.94 4.03
CA ASP A 169 -9.59 10.20 5.21
C ASP A 169 -9.39 11.07 6.44
N GLN A 170 -10.41 11.10 7.29
CA GLN A 170 -10.42 11.83 8.55
C GLN A 170 -10.93 10.92 9.64
N THR A 171 -10.07 10.62 10.61
CA THR A 171 -10.43 9.79 11.75
C THR A 171 -10.28 10.60 13.04
N THR A 172 -11.34 10.62 13.87
CA THR A 172 -11.33 11.28 15.17
C THR A 172 -11.52 10.26 16.28
N ASP A 173 -10.45 9.99 17.02
CA ASP A 173 -10.47 9.05 18.13
C ASP A 173 -9.49 9.46 19.25
N TYR A 174 -9.46 8.71 20.34
CA TYR A 174 -8.55 8.91 21.45
C TYR A 174 -7.12 8.48 21.14
N PHE A 175 -6.92 7.52 20.23
CA PHE A 175 -5.61 6.99 19.79
C PHE A 175 -4.65 6.70 20.96
N PHE A 176 -5.16 6.12 22.05
CA PHE A 176 -4.41 6.01 23.31
C PHE A 176 -3.17 5.12 23.15
N MET A 177 -3.30 3.98 22.47
CA MET A 177 -2.19 3.04 22.29
C MET A 177 -1.10 3.65 21.39
N GLU A 178 -1.50 4.31 20.31
CA GLU A 178 -0.59 4.95 19.35
C GLU A 178 0.19 6.10 20.02
N LYS A 179 -0.49 6.90 20.85
CA LYS A 179 0.16 7.96 21.65
C LYS A 179 1.15 7.39 22.67
N VAL A 180 0.80 6.27 23.32
CA VAL A 180 1.70 5.58 24.27
C VAL A 180 2.93 5.02 23.54
N ASP A 181 2.74 4.38 22.39
CA ASP A 181 3.83 3.87 21.55
C ASP A 181 4.78 4.96 21.10
N MET A 182 4.25 6.12 20.69
CA MET A 182 5.07 7.29 20.36
C MET A 182 5.91 7.79 21.55
N LEU A 183 5.32 7.86 22.76
CA LEU A 183 6.04 8.28 23.97
C LEU A 183 7.15 7.28 24.33
N ILE A 184 6.85 5.98 24.22
CA ILE A 184 7.82 4.90 24.41
C ILE A 184 8.96 5.06 23.40
N GLY A 185 8.65 5.28 22.12
CA GLY A 185 9.65 5.51 21.06
C GLY A 185 10.54 6.72 21.32
N GLN A 186 9.98 7.85 21.75
CA GLN A 186 10.73 9.05 22.14
C GLN A 186 11.65 8.77 23.34
N PHE A 187 11.16 8.04 24.34
CA PHE A 187 11.95 7.65 25.51
C PHE A 187 13.11 6.71 25.15
N TRP A 188 12.88 5.71 24.30
CA TRP A 188 13.93 4.82 23.79
C TRP A 188 14.97 5.59 22.97
N SER A 189 14.53 6.49 22.09
CA SER A 189 15.45 7.35 21.31
C SER A 189 16.34 8.18 22.25
N PHE A 190 15.76 8.76 23.30
CA PHE A 190 16.49 9.50 24.32
C PHE A 190 17.49 8.61 25.09
N LEU A 191 17.06 7.41 25.51
CA LEU A 191 17.89 6.44 26.22
C LEU A 191 19.07 5.97 25.36
N MET A 192 18.82 5.68 24.08
CA MET A 192 19.84 5.24 23.11
C MET A 192 20.87 6.35 22.81
N ARG A 193 20.41 7.61 22.68
CA ARG A 193 21.30 8.78 22.54
C ARG A 193 22.19 8.98 23.76
N ARG A 194 21.64 8.81 24.96
CA ARG A 194 22.37 8.99 26.23
C ARG A 194 23.38 7.86 26.51
N THR A 195 23.07 6.65 26.07
CA THR A 195 23.94 5.46 26.26
C THR A 195 24.97 5.28 25.14
N GLY A 196 24.93 6.08 24.07
CA GLY A 196 25.91 6.06 22.98
C GLY A 196 25.83 4.85 22.03
N LEU A 197 24.84 3.97 22.22
CA LEU A 197 24.61 2.75 21.44
C LEU A 197 24.16 3.03 19.99
N GLU A 198 23.71 4.25 19.67
CA GLU A 198 23.43 4.67 18.29
C GLU A 198 24.65 4.49 17.37
N LYS A 199 25.88 4.69 17.85
CA LYS A 199 27.10 4.49 17.04
C LYS A 199 27.40 3.03 16.71
N LEU A 200 26.84 2.09 17.48
CA LEU A 200 27.10 0.66 17.34
C LEU A 200 26.06 -0.05 16.45
N LEU A 201 24.82 0.47 16.42
CA LEU A 201 23.71 -0.06 15.59
C LEU A 201 23.53 0.65 14.24
N SER A 202 24.08 1.85 14.04
CA SER A 202 23.89 2.63 12.80
C SER A 202 24.78 2.21 11.62
N ARG A 203 25.52 1.11 11.72
CA ARG A 203 26.45 0.68 10.65
C ARG A 203 25.79 -0.15 9.54
N ARG A 204 24.72 0.38 8.93
CA ARG A 204 24.33 0.20 7.51
C ARG A 204 22.90 0.69 7.28
N SER A 205 22.80 1.88 6.71
CA SER A 205 21.79 2.23 5.73
C SER A 205 22.41 3.34 4.89
N LYS A 206 22.76 3.05 3.64
CA LYS A 206 23.15 4.08 2.68
C LYS A 206 21.90 4.94 2.47
N ARG A 207 21.82 6.04 3.23
CA ARG A 207 20.87 7.12 3.00
C ARG A 207 21.06 7.55 1.55
N ARG A 208 20.05 7.35 0.70
CA ARG A 208 20.02 7.96 -0.63
C ARG A 208 20.25 9.44 -0.45
N HIS A 209 21.30 9.96 -1.08
CA HIS A 209 21.55 11.37 -1.16
C HIS A 209 20.50 11.93 -2.12
N LYS A 210 19.45 12.55 -1.60
CA LYS A 210 18.59 13.43 -2.41
C LYS A 210 19.42 14.67 -2.77
N PRO A 211 19.45 15.11 -4.03
CA PRO A 211 19.74 16.50 -4.31
C PRO A 211 18.64 17.35 -3.64
N ASP A 212 19.03 18.40 -2.92
CA ASP A 212 18.10 19.42 -2.47
C ASP A 212 17.30 19.93 -3.68
N PRO A 213 15.97 20.10 -3.58
CA PRO A 213 15.25 20.85 -4.58
C PRO A 213 15.82 22.27 -4.55
N LYS A 214 16.49 22.65 -5.64
CA LYS A 214 16.94 24.02 -5.87
C LYS A 214 15.73 24.92 -5.71
N LYS A 215 15.87 25.91 -4.83
CA LYS A 215 15.05 27.11 -4.88
C LYS A 215 15.44 27.87 -6.15
N ASP A 216 14.84 27.49 -7.26
CA ASP A 216 14.81 28.36 -8.44
C ASP A 216 13.50 29.16 -8.35
N ASP A 217 13.65 30.35 -7.76
CA ASP A 217 12.68 31.45 -7.83
C ASP A 217 12.62 31.95 -9.28
N GLU A 218 11.95 31.24 -10.19
CA GLU A 218 11.41 31.82 -11.41
C GLU A 218 9.98 31.32 -11.64
N ILE A 219 9.06 32.26 -11.44
CA ILE A 219 7.61 32.11 -11.50
C ILE A 219 7.21 31.69 -12.92
N ASN A 220 6.83 30.43 -13.09
CA ASN A 220 6.07 29.98 -14.25
C ASN A 220 4.60 29.83 -13.81
N SER A 221 3.85 30.92 -13.88
CA SER A 221 2.50 31.09 -13.32
C SER A 221 1.40 30.26 -13.98
N GLU A 222 1.73 29.37 -14.92
CA GLU A 222 0.74 28.56 -15.66
C GLU A 222 0.61 27.12 -15.14
N THR A 223 1.59 26.61 -14.37
CA THR A 223 1.55 25.23 -13.84
C THR A 223 0.89 25.13 -12.46
N GLU A 224 0.83 26.21 -11.69
CA GLU A 224 0.29 26.21 -10.32
C GLU A 224 -1.24 26.08 -10.22
N GLN A 225 -1.99 26.25 -11.31
CA GLN A 225 -3.47 26.22 -11.26
C GLN A 225 -4.09 24.81 -11.20
N ASN A 226 -3.30 23.74 -11.36
CA ASN A 226 -3.81 22.38 -11.49
C ASN A 226 -3.47 21.42 -10.33
N ASP A 227 -2.73 21.87 -9.31
CA ASP A 227 -2.35 21.01 -8.19
C ASP A 227 -3.40 21.01 -7.07
N LEU A 228 -3.79 19.81 -6.61
CA LEU A 228 -4.71 19.60 -5.51
C LEU A 228 -3.89 19.61 -4.20
N SER A 229 -4.05 20.67 -3.41
CA SER A 229 -3.38 20.79 -2.11
C SER A 229 -4.22 20.13 -1.00
N VAL A 230 -3.72 19.06 -0.40
CA VAL A 230 -4.38 18.39 0.74
C VAL A 230 -3.55 18.60 2.00
N GLU A 231 -4.19 19.07 3.07
CA GLU A 231 -3.54 19.23 4.38
C GLU A 231 -3.40 17.85 5.07
N ARG A 232 -2.22 17.60 5.67
CA ARG A 232 -1.96 16.43 6.51
C ARG A 232 -1.99 16.83 7.98
N HIS A 233 -2.76 16.10 8.77
CA HIS A 233 -2.78 16.22 10.23
C HIS A 233 -2.36 14.88 10.83
N ARG A 234 -1.08 14.73 11.17
CA ARG A 234 -0.52 13.49 11.72
C ARG A 234 -0.31 13.58 13.22
N LEU A 235 -0.44 12.44 13.91
CA LEU A 235 -0.21 12.32 15.36
C LEU A 235 1.25 12.68 15.73
N GLU A 236 2.20 12.34 14.85
CA GLU A 236 3.65 12.59 15.02
C GLU A 236 4.01 14.07 15.21
N ASN A 237 3.28 14.96 14.56
CA ASN A 237 3.54 16.40 14.55
C ASN A 237 2.74 17.15 15.62
N MET A 238 2.02 16.43 16.50
CA MET A 238 1.22 17.03 17.58
C MET A 238 2.03 17.17 18.86
N GLU A 239 1.78 18.27 19.58
CA GLU A 239 2.32 18.45 20.93
C GLU A 239 1.60 17.52 21.91
N LEU A 240 2.28 16.43 22.28
CA LEU A 240 1.82 15.45 23.26
C LEU A 240 1.89 16.06 24.67
N SER A 241 0.84 16.77 25.07
CA SER A 241 0.58 17.14 26.47
C SER A 241 -0.26 16.08 27.16
N PHE A 242 -0.10 15.88 28.48
CA PHE A 242 -0.93 14.96 29.27
C PHE A 242 -2.44 15.17 29.08
N ARG A 243 -2.87 16.41 28.83
CA ARG A 243 -4.28 16.75 28.53
C ARG A 243 -4.72 16.32 27.12
N ASN A 244 -3.79 16.31 26.16
CA ASN A 244 -4.01 15.86 24.78
C ASN A 244 -3.93 14.33 24.65
N LEU A 245 -3.24 13.63 25.57
CA LEU A 245 -3.19 12.16 25.61
C LEU A 245 -4.58 11.55 25.85
N LEU A 246 -5.34 12.12 26.80
CA LEU A 246 -6.70 11.68 27.14
C LEU A 246 -7.80 12.33 26.27
N GLY A 247 -7.42 13.28 25.39
CA GLY A 247 -8.35 13.97 24.50
C GLY A 247 -8.55 13.26 23.16
N LYS A 248 -9.72 13.44 22.55
CA LYS A 248 -9.95 13.07 21.15
C LYS A 248 -9.08 13.93 20.24
N VAL A 249 -8.51 13.30 19.22
CA VAL A 249 -7.64 13.92 18.23
C VAL A 249 -8.16 13.55 16.86
N THR A 250 -8.21 14.53 15.95
CA THR A 250 -8.54 14.31 14.54
C THR A 250 -7.24 14.19 13.75
N ILE A 251 -7.06 13.05 13.09
CA ILE A 251 -5.98 12.79 12.15
C ILE A 251 -6.57 12.87 10.75
N GLN A 252 -5.79 13.37 9.79
CA GLN A 252 -6.19 13.49 8.40
C GLN A 252 -5.03 13.11 7.48
N GLU A 253 -5.32 12.27 6.48
CA GLU A 253 -4.36 11.85 5.46
C GLU A 253 -5.06 11.74 4.11
N PRO A 254 -4.41 12.15 3.00
CA PRO A 254 -4.91 11.84 1.66
C PRO A 254 -5.00 10.32 1.45
N THR A 255 -6.00 9.88 0.70
CA THR A 255 -6.18 8.47 0.35
C THR A 255 -6.16 8.26 -1.15
N PHE A 256 -5.75 7.06 -1.55
CA PHE A 256 -6.04 6.55 -2.88
C PHE A 256 -7.39 5.84 -2.86
N ASP A 257 -8.35 6.31 -3.66
CA ASP A 257 -9.69 5.71 -3.71
C ASP A 257 -9.63 4.26 -4.19
N ARG A 258 -8.73 3.98 -5.14
CA ARG A 258 -8.53 2.68 -5.77
C ARG A 258 -7.06 2.41 -5.98
N ILE A 259 -6.61 1.25 -5.50
CA ILE A 259 -5.28 0.72 -5.79
C ILE A 259 -5.43 -0.68 -6.39
N ILE A 260 -4.67 -0.95 -7.44
CA ILE A 260 -4.53 -2.28 -8.02
C ILE A 260 -3.06 -2.67 -8.01
N VAL A 261 -2.74 -3.82 -7.44
CA VAL A 261 -1.37 -4.35 -7.37
C VAL A 261 -1.27 -5.57 -8.26
N LEU A 262 -0.33 -5.51 -9.20
CA LEU A 262 -0.01 -6.58 -10.16
C LEU A 262 1.35 -7.16 -9.83
N TYR A 263 1.43 -8.48 -9.62
CA TYR A 263 2.70 -9.17 -9.39
C TYR A 263 2.63 -10.65 -9.74
N ARG A 264 3.80 -11.30 -9.91
CA ARG A 264 3.93 -12.77 -10.06
C ARG A 264 4.84 -13.32 -8.96
N GLN A 265 4.50 -14.49 -8.42
CA GLN A 265 5.35 -15.18 -7.46
C GLN A 265 6.57 -15.80 -8.16
N ALA A 266 7.69 -15.87 -7.44
CA ALA A 266 8.89 -16.54 -7.92
C ALA A 266 8.62 -18.04 -8.10
N SER A 267 9.11 -18.61 -9.19
CA SER A 267 9.03 -20.05 -9.42
C SER A 267 9.81 -20.82 -8.35
N THR A 268 9.24 -21.93 -7.89
CA THR A 268 9.93 -22.85 -6.97
C THR A 268 10.69 -23.91 -7.77
N LYS A 269 11.68 -24.57 -7.16
CA LYS A 269 12.49 -25.61 -7.84
C LYS A 269 11.65 -26.75 -8.43
N SER A 270 10.44 -26.97 -7.91
CA SER A 270 9.54 -28.05 -8.33
C SER A 270 8.45 -27.60 -9.30
N LYS A 271 8.14 -26.30 -9.41
CA LYS A 271 7.02 -25.82 -10.25
C LYS A 271 7.29 -24.41 -10.77
N ALA A 272 7.18 -24.25 -12.09
CA ALA A 272 7.16 -22.95 -12.72
C ALA A 272 5.85 -22.23 -12.34
N GLU A 273 5.95 -21.18 -11.52
CA GLU A 273 4.80 -20.36 -11.18
C GLU A 273 4.57 -19.32 -12.27
N ARG A 274 3.46 -19.48 -12.98
CA ARG A 274 3.01 -18.63 -14.09
C ARG A 274 1.80 -17.77 -13.67
N GLY A 275 1.30 -17.95 -12.45
CA GLY A 275 0.16 -17.21 -11.90
C GLY A 275 0.45 -15.72 -11.71
N VAL A 276 -0.40 -14.87 -12.28
CA VAL A 276 -0.34 -13.41 -12.12
C VAL A 276 -1.42 -12.95 -11.15
N TYR A 277 -1.01 -12.34 -10.06
CA TYR A 277 -1.89 -11.82 -9.04
C TYR A 277 -2.32 -10.39 -9.38
N LEU A 278 -3.63 -10.15 -9.37
CA LEU A 278 -4.24 -8.82 -9.42
C LEU A 278 -5.04 -8.59 -8.13
N LYS A 279 -4.52 -7.74 -7.24
CA LYS A 279 -5.19 -7.39 -5.98
C LYS A 279 -5.75 -5.99 -6.04
N HIS A 280 -6.99 -5.81 -5.59
CA HIS A 280 -7.66 -4.52 -5.59
C HIS A 280 -7.98 -4.07 -4.16
N PHE A 281 -7.61 -2.85 -3.86
CA PHE A 281 -7.82 -2.18 -2.59
C PHE A 281 -8.59 -0.87 -2.81
N ARG A 282 -9.30 -0.43 -1.78
CA ARG A 282 -10.11 0.80 -1.82
C ARG A 282 -9.82 1.66 -0.60
N ASN A 283 -9.83 2.97 -0.79
CA ASN A 283 -9.71 3.97 0.26
C ASN A 283 -8.49 3.72 1.16
N ILE A 284 -7.31 3.53 0.55
CA ILE A 284 -6.08 3.28 1.29
C ILE A 284 -5.40 4.63 1.58
N PRO A 285 -5.15 4.98 2.85
CA PRO A 285 -4.34 6.15 3.20
C PRO A 285 -2.97 6.09 2.53
N MET A 286 -2.51 7.22 2.00
CA MET A 286 -1.20 7.28 1.33
C MET A 286 -0.07 6.85 2.28
N ALA A 287 -0.13 7.24 3.54
CA ALA A 287 0.85 6.81 4.55
C ALA A 287 0.80 5.30 4.86
N ASP A 288 -0.30 4.61 4.57
CA ASP A 288 -0.48 3.19 4.85
C ASP A 288 -0.36 2.33 3.57
N MET A 289 0.37 2.80 2.54
CA MET A 289 0.62 2.01 1.32
C MET A 289 1.30 0.67 1.59
N GLU A 290 1.98 0.50 2.73
CA GLU A 290 2.55 -0.78 3.14
C GLU A 290 1.52 -1.91 3.24
N ILE A 291 0.24 -1.57 3.44
CA ILE A 291 -0.87 -2.53 3.44
C ILE A 291 -1.01 -3.21 2.07
N VAL A 292 -0.75 -2.50 0.97
CA VAL A 292 -0.97 -3.05 -0.38
C VAL A 292 0.21 -3.87 -0.90
N LEU A 293 1.36 -3.78 -0.24
CA LEU A 293 2.59 -4.42 -0.68
C LEU A 293 2.44 -5.96 -0.73
N PRO A 294 2.93 -6.61 -1.82
CA PRO A 294 2.88 -8.05 -1.96
C PRO A 294 3.94 -8.76 -1.10
N GLU A 295 3.73 -10.05 -0.80
CA GLU A 295 4.70 -10.93 -0.14
C GLU A 295 5.44 -10.30 1.05
N LYS A 296 4.66 -9.77 2.00
CA LYS A 296 5.15 -9.10 3.21
C LYS A 296 6.07 -10.02 4.02
N LYS A 297 7.21 -9.52 4.49
CA LYS A 297 7.97 -10.18 5.56
C LYS A 297 7.22 -10.04 6.88
N ASN A 298 7.39 -11.03 7.75
CA ASN A 298 6.83 -10.98 9.09
C ASN A 298 7.37 -9.71 9.79
N PRO A 299 6.50 -8.83 10.29
CA PRO A 299 6.94 -7.62 10.98
C PRO A 299 7.72 -8.03 12.24
N GLY A 300 8.71 -7.19 12.61
CA GLY A 300 9.29 -7.27 13.95
C GLY A 300 8.26 -6.84 15.01
N LEU A 301 8.53 -7.14 16.27
CA LEU A 301 7.69 -6.73 17.39
C LEU A 301 7.58 -5.21 17.50
N THR A 302 6.38 -4.70 17.81
CA THR A 302 6.16 -3.29 18.10
C THR A 302 6.90 -2.87 19.40
N PRO A 303 7.20 -1.58 19.61
CA PRO A 303 7.87 -1.12 20.84
C PRO A 303 7.12 -1.51 22.13
N LEU A 304 5.79 -1.51 22.12
CA LEU A 304 4.97 -1.91 23.27
C LEU A 304 4.98 -3.42 23.47
N ASP A 305 5.09 -4.22 22.42
CA ASP A 305 5.31 -5.65 22.57
C ASP A 305 6.68 -5.96 23.19
N TRP A 306 7.72 -5.17 22.88
CA TRP A 306 8.99 -5.22 23.61
C TRP A 306 8.84 -4.85 25.09
N VAL A 307 8.05 -3.83 25.42
CA VAL A 307 7.79 -3.46 26.83
C VAL A 307 7.03 -4.57 27.54
N LYS A 308 5.98 -5.13 26.94
CA LYS A 308 5.24 -6.27 27.51
C LYS A 308 6.16 -7.47 27.71
N PHE A 309 7.02 -7.77 26.74
CA PHE A 309 8.03 -8.82 26.84
C PHE A 309 8.96 -8.58 28.03
N LEU A 310 9.49 -7.37 28.17
CA LEU A 310 10.43 -7.01 29.24
C LEU A 310 9.76 -7.06 30.62
N VAL A 311 8.52 -6.56 30.75
CA VAL A 311 7.73 -6.67 31.98
C VAL A 311 7.45 -8.14 32.32
N SER A 312 7.04 -8.95 31.34
CA SER A 312 6.78 -10.39 31.57
C SER A 312 8.04 -11.14 32.01
N ALA A 313 9.20 -10.80 31.44
CA ALA A 313 10.49 -11.38 31.81
C ALA A 313 10.92 -10.96 33.22
N VAL A 314 10.73 -9.70 33.60
CA VAL A 314 11.02 -9.20 34.96
C VAL A 314 10.09 -9.86 35.98
N VAL A 315 8.79 -9.96 35.70
CA VAL A 315 7.82 -10.64 36.58
C VAL A 315 8.20 -12.12 36.74
N GLY A 316 8.58 -12.80 35.65
CA GLY A 316 9.08 -14.17 35.68
C GLY A 316 10.35 -14.31 36.54
N LEU A 317 11.31 -13.39 36.38
CA LEU A 317 12.56 -13.39 37.15
C LEU A 317 12.31 -13.13 38.65
N VAL A 318 11.45 -12.17 38.99
CA VAL A 318 11.05 -11.88 40.37
C VAL A 318 10.35 -13.08 40.98
N ALA A 319 9.45 -13.74 40.25
CA ALA A 319 8.78 -14.96 40.72
C ALA A 319 9.80 -16.07 41.02
N VAL A 320 10.80 -16.28 40.16
CA VAL A 320 11.86 -17.29 40.38
C VAL A 320 12.73 -16.93 41.59
N ILE A 321 13.17 -15.67 41.73
CA ILE A 321 13.99 -15.23 42.87
C ILE A 321 13.21 -15.35 44.19
N THR A 322 11.95 -14.92 44.21
CA THR A 322 11.09 -15.03 45.39
C THR A 322 10.82 -16.50 45.75
N SER A 323 10.63 -17.36 44.74
CA SER A 323 10.52 -18.80 44.93
C SER A 323 11.82 -19.46 45.42
N ALA A 324 12.99 -18.94 45.04
CA ALA A 324 14.27 -19.46 45.52
C ALA A 324 14.61 -19.01 46.96
N GLN A 325 14.06 -17.87 47.40
CA GLN A 325 14.22 -17.36 48.77
C GLN A 325 13.25 -18.02 49.77
N LEU A 326 12.08 -18.47 49.30
CA LEU A 326 11.15 -19.28 50.07
C LEU A 326 11.62 -20.74 50.00
N HIS A 327 12.35 -21.18 51.03
CA HIS A 327 13.15 -22.41 51.06
C HIS A 327 12.36 -23.74 50.92
N GLU A 328 11.07 -23.73 50.59
CA GLU A 328 10.18 -24.90 50.61
C GLU A 328 9.22 -25.02 49.40
N ILE A 329 9.66 -24.76 48.17
CA ILE A 329 8.85 -25.13 46.98
C ILE A 329 9.68 -25.89 45.95
N ASP A 330 9.06 -26.98 45.48
CA ASP A 330 9.56 -28.01 44.55
C ASP A 330 10.12 -27.41 43.24
N LEU A 331 11.30 -27.89 42.81
CA LEU A 331 12.01 -27.48 41.58
C LEU A 331 11.12 -27.52 40.33
N TRP A 332 10.13 -28.41 40.33
CA TRP A 332 9.13 -28.54 39.28
C TRP A 332 8.24 -27.32 39.08
N VAL A 333 7.93 -26.57 40.15
CA VAL A 333 7.11 -25.34 40.08
C VAL A 333 7.88 -24.21 39.42
N GLY A 334 9.18 -24.07 39.74
CA GLY A 334 10.06 -23.09 39.08
C GLY A 334 10.21 -23.35 37.59
N MET A 335 10.35 -24.62 37.19
CA MET A 335 10.38 -25.02 35.77
C MET A 335 9.04 -24.77 35.06
N ALA A 336 7.91 -24.95 35.74
CA ALA A 336 6.59 -24.65 35.18
C ALA A 336 6.39 -23.14 34.94
N ILE A 337 6.85 -22.28 35.85
CA ILE A 337 6.81 -20.82 35.71
C ILE A 337 7.74 -20.38 34.57
N LEU A 338 8.95 -20.94 34.48
CA LEU A 338 9.89 -20.60 33.42
C LEU A 338 9.37 -21.05 32.04
N SER A 339 8.75 -22.23 31.94
CA SER A 339 8.18 -22.71 30.67
C SER A 339 6.96 -21.90 30.24
N THR A 340 6.14 -21.40 31.17
CA THR A 340 5.02 -20.50 30.85
C THR A 340 5.51 -19.14 30.39
N VAL A 341 6.57 -18.59 30.99
CA VAL A 341 7.19 -17.33 30.52
C VAL A 341 7.80 -17.53 29.13
N ILE A 342 8.57 -18.59 28.90
CA ILE A 342 9.14 -18.91 27.58
C ILE A 342 8.04 -19.14 26.55
N GLY A 343 6.98 -19.87 26.91
CA GLY A 343 5.83 -20.13 26.05
C GLY A 343 5.06 -18.86 25.69
N TYR A 344 4.87 -17.94 26.65
CA TYR A 344 4.24 -16.65 26.41
C TYR A 344 5.10 -15.77 25.51
N CYS A 345 6.43 -15.72 25.76
CA CYS A 345 7.42 -15.04 24.93
C CYS A 345 7.47 -15.58 23.50
N ALA A 346 7.42 -16.90 23.32
CA ALA A 346 7.35 -17.52 22.00
C ALA A 346 6.02 -17.17 21.31
N LYS A 347 4.91 -17.22 22.04
CA LYS A 347 3.59 -16.87 21.51
C LYS A 347 3.56 -15.42 21.02
N THR A 348 4.07 -14.45 21.79
CA THR A 348 4.13 -13.05 21.35
C THR A 348 5.08 -12.81 20.20
N TYR A 349 6.12 -13.62 20.02
CA TYR A 349 7.06 -13.49 18.89
C TYR A 349 6.54 -14.11 17.58
N PHE A 350 5.78 -15.21 17.68
CA PHE A 350 5.26 -15.95 16.51
C PHE A 350 3.80 -15.62 16.14
N THR A 351 3.07 -14.91 17.01
CA THR A 351 1.74 -14.32 16.72
C THR A 351 1.95 -12.88 16.30
#